data_AF-A0A2M7VC51-F1
#
_entry.id   AF-A0A2M7VC51-F1
#
_cell.length_a   1.000
_cell.length_b   1.000
_cell.length_c   1.000
_cell.angle_alpha   90.00
_cell.angle_beta   90.00
_cell.angle_gamma   90.00
#
_symmetry.space_group_name_H-M   'P 1'
#
loop_
_entity.id
_entity.type
_entity.pdbx_description
1 polymer ?
#
loop_
_entity_poly.entity_id
_entity_poly.type
_entity_poly.pdbx_seq_one_letter_code
_entity_poly.pdbx_strand_id
1 'polypeptide(L)'
;MSLTKKAKDQLIKALFGKASVPRGLFEISQYFKNYGVINFKYEKGENGEIIAISTNFRYGSIITSGTDKYQLDKNIKDAILTSFDIPSSFAKEASIQKIGDKKGKYALA
;
A
#
# COMPACT_ATOMS: atom_id res chain seq x y z
N MET A 1 6.42 12.47 3.47
CA MET A 1 5.79 12.66 2.14
C MET A 1 5.96 14.10 1.74
N SER A 2 6.81 14.37 0.74
CA SER A 2 7.01 15.72 0.20
C SER A 2 5.72 16.22 -0.47
N LEU A 3 5.39 17.51 -0.30
CA LEU A 3 4.26 18.21 -0.92
C LEU A 3 4.19 18.00 -2.44
N THR A 4 5.35 17.79 -3.06
CA THR A 4 5.51 17.50 -4.49
C THR A 4 4.79 16.24 -4.95
N LYS A 5 4.77 15.16 -4.15
CA LYS A 5 4.07 13.92 -4.49
C LYS A 5 2.55 14.12 -4.55
N LYS A 6 1.99 14.83 -3.57
CA LYS A 6 0.56 15.12 -3.50
C LYS A 6 0.07 15.95 -4.70
N ALA A 7 0.87 16.94 -5.12
CA ALA A 7 0.53 17.79 -6.26
C ALA A 7 0.50 17.00 -7.57
N LYS A 8 1.49 16.13 -7.80
CA LYS A 8 1.51 15.25 -8.98
C LYS A 8 0.31 14.30 -9.01
N ASP A 9 -0.03 13.71 -7.88
CA ASP A 9 -1.13 12.74 -7.80
C ASP A 9 -2.51 13.38 -8.02
N GLN A 10 -2.69 14.65 -7.63
CA GLN A 10 -3.90 15.42 -7.94
C GLN A 10 -3.99 15.80 -9.41
N LEU A 11 -2.87 16.15 -10.06
CA LEU A 11 -2.82 16.38 -11.51
C LEU A 11 -3.18 15.11 -12.29
N ILE A 12 -2.66 13.95 -11.88
CA ILE A 12 -3.04 12.66 -12.46
C ILE A 12 -4.54 12.42 -12.30
N LYS A 13 -5.11 12.65 -11.13
CA LYS A 13 -6.56 12.47 -10.91
C LYS A 13 -7.42 13.42 -11.74
N ALA A 14 -6.96 14.64 -11.97
CA ALA A 14 -7.65 15.63 -12.80
C ALA A 14 -7.56 15.29 -14.31
N LEU A 15 -6.39 14.84 -14.78
CA LEU A 15 -6.15 14.44 -16.17
C LEU A 15 -6.89 13.15 -16.54
N PHE A 16 -6.94 12.18 -15.64
CA PHE A 16 -7.63 10.90 -15.84
C PHE A 16 -9.15 10.98 -15.58
N GLY A 17 -9.68 12.19 -15.36
CA GLY A 17 -11.08 12.46 -15.06
C GLY A 17 -12.05 11.64 -15.92
N LYS A 18 -12.74 10.72 -15.25
CA LYS A 18 -13.88 9.90 -15.75
C LYS A 18 -13.62 8.79 -16.76
N ALA A 19 -12.47 8.68 -17.44
CA ALA A 19 -12.33 7.75 -18.57
C ALA A 19 -11.43 6.53 -18.33
N SER A 20 -10.57 6.51 -17.30
CA SER A 20 -9.71 5.34 -17.07
C SER A 20 -9.39 5.20 -15.58
N VAL A 21 -10.01 4.19 -14.97
CA VAL A 21 -9.63 3.69 -13.65
C VAL A 21 -8.24 3.06 -13.82
N PRO A 22 -7.25 3.38 -12.96
CA PRO A 22 -5.96 2.69 -12.99
C PRO A 22 -6.16 1.18 -13.03
N ARG A 23 -5.57 0.52 -14.03
CA ARG A 23 -5.62 -0.95 -14.18
C ARG A 23 -5.23 -1.66 -12.88
N GLY A 24 -4.30 -1.06 -12.13
CA GLY A 24 -3.90 -1.47 -10.79
C GLY A 24 -5.05 -1.71 -9.81
N LEU A 25 -6.13 -0.92 -9.85
CA LEU A 25 -7.30 -1.11 -8.96
C LEU A 25 -8.06 -2.40 -9.29
N PHE A 26 -8.09 -2.80 -10.55
CA PHE A 26 -8.63 -4.10 -10.93
C PHE A 26 -7.69 -5.23 -10.52
N GLU A 27 -6.39 -5.06 -10.77
CA GLU A 27 -5.36 -6.07 -10.47
C GLU A 27 -5.20 -6.35 -8.98
N ILE A 28 -5.26 -5.31 -8.14
CA ILE A 28 -5.22 -5.48 -6.69
C ILE A 28 -6.44 -6.25 -6.20
N SER A 29 -7.63 -6.02 -6.78
CA SER A 29 -8.83 -6.80 -6.47
C SER A 29 -8.69 -8.27 -6.87
N GLN A 30 -8.19 -8.54 -8.07
CA GLN A 30 -7.91 -9.90 -8.54
C GLN A 30 -6.86 -10.59 -7.67
N TYR A 31 -5.81 -9.86 -7.29
CA TYR A 31 -4.76 -10.36 -6.41
C TYR A 31 -5.34 -10.83 -5.07
N PHE A 32 -6.10 -9.98 -4.39
CA PHE A 32 -6.68 -10.32 -3.09
C PHE A 32 -7.71 -11.45 -3.18
N LYS A 33 -8.43 -11.57 -4.30
CA LYS A 33 -9.33 -12.71 -4.56
C LYS A 33 -8.58 -14.03 -4.74
N ASN A 34 -7.46 -14.02 -5.46
CA ASN A 34 -6.72 -15.23 -5.80
C ASN A 34 -5.74 -15.68 -4.71
N TYR A 35 -5.11 -14.73 -4.00
CA TYR A 35 -4.02 -15.01 -3.07
C TYR A 35 -4.36 -14.64 -1.61
N GLY A 36 -5.46 -13.94 -1.38
CA GLY A 36 -5.87 -13.50 -0.06
C GLY A 36 -4.99 -12.38 0.50
N VAL A 37 -4.97 -12.27 1.83
CA VAL A 37 -4.34 -11.16 2.56
C VAL A 37 -2.81 -11.16 2.43
N ILE A 38 -2.21 -9.97 2.45
CA ILE A 38 -0.76 -9.80 2.50
C ILE A 38 -0.31 -9.73 3.96
N ASN A 39 0.59 -10.62 4.36
CA ASN A 39 1.14 -10.73 5.71
C ASN A 39 2.52 -10.06 5.77
N PHE A 40 2.72 -9.22 6.77
CA PHE A 40 3.97 -8.57 7.08
C PHE A 40 4.54 -9.07 8.41
N LYS A 41 5.84 -9.40 8.38
CA LYS A 41 6.67 -9.58 9.57
C LYS A 41 7.25 -8.23 9.96
N TYR A 42 7.28 -7.94 11.25
CA TYR A 42 7.88 -6.72 11.77
C TYR A 42 9.21 -7.02 12.45
N GLU A 43 10.22 -6.25 12.12
CA GLU A 43 11.56 -6.33 12.68
C GLU A 43 11.97 -4.95 13.21
N LYS A 44 12.88 -4.93 14.18
CA LYS A 44 13.42 -3.68 14.72
C LYS A 44 14.68 -3.33 13.92
N GLY A 45 14.67 -2.19 13.27
CA GLY A 45 15.81 -1.65 12.54
C GLY A 45 16.88 -1.11 13.48
N GLU A 46 18.08 -0.92 12.94
CA GLU A 46 19.27 -0.50 13.68
C GLU A 46 19.10 0.87 14.35
N ASN A 47 18.33 1.76 13.72
CA ASN A 47 18.08 3.13 14.20
C ASN A 47 16.80 3.26 15.05
N GLY A 48 16.25 2.13 15.54
CA GLY A 48 15.01 2.11 16.31
C GLY A 48 13.72 2.23 15.46
N GLU A 49 13.85 2.26 14.14
CA GLU A 49 12.73 2.16 13.21
C GLU A 49 12.10 0.75 13.23
N ILE A 50 10.84 0.66 12.81
CA ILE A 50 10.15 -0.62 12.62
C ILE A 50 10.19 -0.93 11.13
N ILE A 51 10.75 -2.08 10.79
CA ILE A 51 10.82 -2.60 9.41
C ILE A 51 9.67 -3.59 9.22
N ALA A 52 8.92 -3.47 8.13
CA ALA A 52 7.89 -4.39 7.71
C ALA A 52 8.30 -5.10 6.42
N ILE A 53 8.29 -6.43 6.46
CA ILE A 53 8.68 -7.30 5.34
C ILE A 53 7.51 -8.19 4.98
N SER A 54 7.04 -8.14 3.74
CA SER A 54 5.98 -9.05 3.27
C SER A 54 6.48 -10.48 3.20
N THR A 55 5.67 -11.43 3.67
CA THR A 55 6.05 -12.85 3.76
C THR A 55 5.37 -13.74 2.71
N ASN A 56 4.30 -13.25 2.08
CA ASN A 56 3.48 -14.00 1.13
C ASN A 56 3.01 -13.17 -0.07
N PHE A 57 3.71 -12.07 -0.36
CA PHE A 57 3.44 -11.28 -1.55
C PHE A 57 3.96 -12.03 -2.80
N ARG A 58 3.14 -12.17 -3.85
CA ARG A 58 3.50 -13.01 -5.00
C ARG A 58 4.32 -12.29 -6.07
N TYR A 59 4.30 -10.96 -6.10
CA TYR A 59 5.05 -10.17 -7.09
C TYR A 59 6.42 -9.72 -6.58
N GLY A 60 6.98 -10.43 -5.59
CA GLY A 60 8.26 -10.14 -4.97
C GLY A 60 8.12 -9.89 -3.47
N SER A 61 8.87 -8.90 -2.96
CA SER A 61 8.89 -8.55 -1.55
C SER A 61 8.66 -7.06 -1.35
N ILE A 62 7.64 -6.72 -0.56
CA ILE A 62 7.40 -5.37 -0.08
C ILE A 62 8.19 -5.20 1.22
N ILE A 63 9.17 -4.30 1.20
CA ILE A 63 9.97 -3.93 2.37
C ILE A 63 9.77 -2.44 2.60
N THR A 64 9.39 -2.07 3.82
CA THR A 64 9.20 -0.67 4.20
C THR A 64 9.58 -0.46 5.66
N SER A 65 9.87 0.77 6.05
CA SER A 65 10.14 1.12 7.45
C SER A 65 9.34 2.33 7.89
N GLY A 66 9.22 2.52 9.21
CA GLY A 66 8.60 3.69 9.82
C GLY A 66 9.11 3.90 11.24
N THR A 67 9.19 5.15 11.68
CA THR A 67 9.64 5.50 13.04
C THR A 67 8.57 5.21 14.10
N ASP A 68 7.30 5.12 13.68
CA ASP A 68 6.18 4.75 14.54
C ASP A 68 5.16 3.88 13.79
N LYS A 69 4.18 3.32 14.53
CA LYS A 69 3.17 2.43 13.98
C LYS A 69 2.27 3.10 12.93
N TYR A 70 2.00 4.40 13.07
CA TYR A 70 1.14 5.14 12.15
C TYR A 70 1.86 5.41 10.83
N GLN A 71 3.12 5.85 10.90
CA GLN A 71 3.96 6.03 9.73
C GLN A 71 4.21 4.70 9.01
N LEU A 72 4.46 3.63 9.77
CA LEU A 72 4.63 2.28 9.20
C LEU A 72 3.37 1.83 8.44
N ASP A 73 2.19 1.95 9.05
CA ASP A 73 0.93 1.57 8.40
C ASP A 73 0.70 2.33 7.09
N LYS A 74 0.96 3.65 7.12
CA LYS A 74 0.87 4.49 5.94
C LYS A 74 1.85 4.05 4.85
N ASN A 75 3.10 3.76 5.22
CA ASN A 75 4.12 3.35 4.26
C ASN A 75 3.85 1.96 3.69
N ILE A 76 3.30 1.03 4.48
CA ILE A 76 2.85 -0.28 3.98
C ILE A 76 1.75 -0.10 2.93
N LYS A 77 0.72 0.71 3.22
CA LYS A 77 -0.36 0.98 2.26
C LYS A 77 0.17 1.62 0.98
N ASP A 78 1.04 2.62 1.10
CA ASP A 78 1.67 3.30 -0.05
C ASP A 78 2.49 2.32 -0.90
N ALA A 79 3.26 1.43 -0.25
CA ALA A 79 4.06 0.43 -0.95
C ALA A 79 3.20 -0.64 -1.65
N ILE A 80 2.09 -1.07 -1.03
CA ILE A 80 1.12 -1.94 -1.70
C ILE A 80 0.55 -1.22 -2.93
N LEU A 81 0.06 0.02 -2.80
CA LEU A 81 -0.47 0.78 -3.94
C LEU A 81 0.56 0.93 -5.07
N THR A 82 1.80 1.25 -4.71
CA THR A 82 2.92 1.39 -5.66
C THR A 82 3.21 0.08 -6.39
N SER A 83 3.09 -1.07 -5.70
CA SER A 83 3.31 -2.39 -6.30
C SER A 83 2.27 -2.77 -7.37
N PHE A 84 1.13 -2.06 -7.40
CA PHE A 84 0.08 -2.21 -8.41
C PHE A 84 -0.02 -0.98 -9.33
N ASP A 85 0.99 -0.10 -9.33
CA ASP A 85 0.97 1.14 -10.10
C ASP A 85 -0.28 2.02 -9.83
N ILE A 86 -0.80 1.96 -8.60
CA ILE A 86 -1.95 2.76 -8.18
C ILE A 86 -1.44 4.07 -7.58
N PRO A 87 -1.78 5.24 -8.15
CA PRO A 87 -1.42 6.53 -7.56
C PRO A 87 -2.07 6.70 -6.18
N SER A 88 -1.39 7.39 -5.25
CA SER A 88 -1.89 7.56 -3.88
C SER A 88 -3.23 8.32 -3.82
N SER A 89 -3.57 9.10 -4.86
CA SER A 89 -4.87 9.77 -5.01
C SER A 89 -6.06 8.82 -5.19
N PHE A 90 -5.79 7.55 -5.49
CA PHE A 90 -6.76 6.45 -5.55
C PHE A 90 -6.73 5.54 -4.30
N ALA A 91 -6.00 5.93 -3.23
CA ALA A 91 -5.91 5.13 -2.01
C ALA A 91 -7.28 4.89 -1.34
N LYS A 92 -8.23 5.82 -1.50
CA LYS A 92 -9.60 5.66 -1.00
C LYS A 92 -10.34 4.59 -1.80
N GLU A 93 -10.20 4.60 -3.11
CA GLU A 93 -10.80 3.67 -4.06
C GLU A 93 -10.21 2.26 -3.90
N ALA A 94 -8.90 2.15 -3.61
CA ALA A 94 -8.25 0.88 -3.30
C ALA A 94 -8.65 0.32 -1.93
N SER A 95 -9.10 1.16 -0.99
CA SER A 95 -9.64 0.75 0.31
C SER A 95 -8.81 -0.31 1.06
N ILE A 96 -7.47 -0.19 1.01
CA ILE A 96 -6.58 -1.15 1.69
C ILE A 96 -6.63 -0.89 3.21
N GLN A 97 -6.97 -1.92 3.97
CA GLN A 97 -7.07 -1.88 5.42
C GLN A 97 -6.23 -2.95 6.08
N LYS A 98 -5.77 -2.64 7.29
CA LYS A 98 -5.14 -3.61 8.18
C LYS A 98 -6.24 -4.46 8.80
N ILE A 99 -6.12 -5.78 8.69
CA ILE A 99 -7.13 -6.73 9.17
C ILE A 99 -6.68 -7.32 10.51
N GLY A 100 -7.48 -7.06 11.54
CA GLY A 100 -7.31 -7.56 12.90
C GLY A 100 -6.30 -6.79 13.77
N ASP A 101 -6.42 -6.94 15.08
CA ASP A 101 -5.66 -6.15 16.05
C ASP A 101 -4.18 -6.53 16.17
N LYS A 102 -3.83 -7.79 15.83
CA LYS A 102 -2.56 -8.38 16.30
C LYS A 102 -1.51 -8.77 15.27
N LYS A 103 -1.72 -8.75 13.96
CA LYS A 103 -0.65 -9.12 13.01
C LYS A 103 -0.78 -8.31 11.73
N GLY A 104 0.35 -7.93 11.12
CA GLY A 104 0.45 -7.06 9.94
C GLY A 104 -0.19 -7.64 8.68
N LYS A 105 -1.49 -7.88 8.72
CA LYS A 105 -2.28 -8.41 7.62
C LYS A 105 -2.97 -7.26 6.93
N TYR A 106 -2.86 -7.18 5.63
CA TYR A 106 -3.48 -6.14 4.81
C TYR A 106 -4.37 -6.79 3.75
N ALA A 107 -5.55 -6.22 3.55
CA ALA A 107 -6.54 -6.66 2.57
C ALA A 107 -7.34 -5.46 2.04
N LEU A 108 -8.18 -5.70 1.04
CA LEU A 108 -9.25 -4.76 0.69
C LEU A 108 -10.32 -4.78 1.79
N ALA A 109 -10.92 -3.62 2.06
CA ALA A 109 -12.04 -3.45 2.97
C ALA A 109 -13.32 -4.12 2.48
#